data_AF-A0A183D6W5-F1
#
_entry.id   AF-A0A183D6W5-F1
#
_cell.length_a   1.000
_cell.length_b   1.000
_cell.length_c   1.000
_cell.angle_alpha   90.00
_cell.angle_beta   90.00
_cell.angle_gamma   90.00
#
_symmetry.space_group_name_H-M   'P 1'
#
loop_
_entity.id
_entity.type
_entity.pdbx_description
1 polymer ?
#
loop_
_entity_poly.entity_id
_entity_poly.type
_entity_poly.pdbx_seq_one_letter_code
_entity_poly.pdbx_strand_id
1 'polypeptide(L)'
;MLYFYITSDAETVELESSSSSVTDGWEEDSMEAYVTPLDNDLITDVFIFYKETFEALKRDDERLFHSMTLSDPEKHAIQESMLRICEQRMSLAKSKQVEQQGGYAFDVNATVPDTFNFLAKHS
;
A
#
# COMPACT_ATOMS: atom_id res chain seq x y z
N MET A 1 -42.54 -40.05 15.82
CA MET A 1 -43.13 -41.36 15.54
C MET A 1 -42.78 -41.69 14.10
N LEU A 2 -41.72 -42.47 13.89
CA LEU A 2 -41.22 -42.85 12.55
C LEU A 2 -41.99 -44.09 12.08
N TYR A 3 -42.51 -44.05 10.85
CA TYR A 3 -43.03 -45.23 10.17
C TYR A 3 -41.96 -45.73 9.20
N PHE A 4 -41.52 -46.98 9.38
CA PHE A 4 -40.67 -47.69 8.43
C PHE A 4 -41.52 -48.74 7.71
N TYR A 5 -41.69 -48.61 6.40
CA TYR A 5 -42.06 -49.73 5.55
C TYR A 5 -40.76 -50.34 5.02
N ILE A 6 -40.48 -51.59 5.41
CA ILE A 6 -39.43 -52.39 4.79
C ILE A 6 -40.10 -53.13 3.64
N THR A 7 -39.94 -52.62 2.42
CA THR A 7 -40.20 -53.40 1.21
C THR A 7 -38.87 -53.75 0.58
N SER A 8 -38.63 -55.04 0.52
CA SER A 8 -37.48 -55.69 -0.07
C SER A 8 -37.60 -55.62 -1.59
N ASP A 9 -36.91 -54.67 -2.22
CA ASP A 9 -36.22 -54.88 -3.49
C ASP A 9 -35.34 -53.67 -3.81
N ALA A 10 -34.24 -53.91 -4.51
CA ALA A 10 -33.20 -52.95 -4.79
C ALA A 10 -33.70 -51.79 -5.67
N GLU A 11 -33.85 -50.60 -5.09
CA GLU A 11 -33.98 -49.36 -5.86
C GLU A 11 -33.22 -48.24 -5.14
N THR A 12 -32.30 -47.62 -5.88
CA THR A 12 -31.46 -46.52 -5.43
C THR A 12 -32.32 -45.33 -5.06
N VAL A 13 -32.45 -45.05 -3.76
CA VAL A 13 -33.17 -43.89 -3.26
C VAL A 13 -32.34 -42.65 -3.60
N GLU A 14 -32.76 -41.89 -4.61
CA GLU A 14 -32.25 -40.54 -4.87
C GLU A 14 -32.60 -39.67 -3.66
N LEU A 15 -31.57 -39.32 -2.89
CA LEU A 15 -31.71 -38.42 -1.75
C LEU A 15 -31.88 -37.00 -2.29
N GLU A 16 -33.11 -36.59 -2.52
CA GLU A 16 -33.47 -35.19 -2.75
C GLU A 16 -33.24 -34.41 -1.44
N SER A 17 -31.99 -33.99 -1.23
CA SER A 17 -31.64 -33.06 -0.16
C SER A 17 -32.22 -31.69 -0.51
N SER A 18 -33.46 -31.43 -0.11
CA SER A 18 -34.02 -30.08 -0.08
C SER A 18 -33.34 -29.30 1.05
N SER A 19 -32.12 -28.86 0.78
CA SER A 19 -31.41 -27.91 1.62
C SER A 19 -32.11 -26.55 1.47
N SER A 20 -33.03 -26.27 2.39
CA SER A 20 -33.63 -24.96 2.58
C SER A 20 -32.51 -23.92 2.74
N SER A 21 -32.26 -23.18 1.66
CA SER A 21 -31.44 -21.97 1.59
C SER A 21 -31.89 -20.96 2.65
N VAL A 22 -31.23 -20.96 3.80
CA VAL A 22 -31.10 -19.76 4.62
C VAL A 22 -29.72 -19.21 4.26
N THR A 23 -29.66 -18.45 3.17
CA THR A 23 -28.51 -17.62 2.86
C THR A 23 -28.42 -16.60 3.98
N ASP A 24 -27.53 -16.85 4.94
CA ASP A 24 -27.18 -15.86 5.95
C ASP A 24 -26.69 -14.61 5.19
N GLY A 25 -27.45 -13.52 5.27
CA GLY A 25 -27.33 -12.31 4.47
C GLY A 25 -26.13 -11.44 4.84
N TRP A 26 -25.01 -12.08 5.14
CA TRP A 26 -23.71 -11.45 5.22
C TRP A 26 -23.09 -11.67 3.85
N GLU A 27 -23.55 -10.88 2.90
CA GLU A 27 -22.93 -10.78 1.58
C GLU A 27 -21.43 -10.57 1.81
N GLU A 28 -20.61 -11.53 1.43
CA GLU A 28 -19.14 -11.49 1.52
C GLU A 28 -18.58 -10.23 0.80
N ASP A 29 -19.37 -9.68 -0.12
CA ASP A 29 -19.16 -8.42 -0.85
C ASP A 29 -19.32 -7.16 0.02
N SER A 30 -19.95 -7.26 1.20
CA SER A 30 -20.29 -6.09 2.03
C SER A 30 -19.10 -5.49 2.78
N MET A 31 -18.00 -6.23 2.98
CA MET A 31 -16.80 -5.70 3.67
C MET A 31 -15.73 -5.21 2.70
N GLU A 32 -15.63 -5.80 1.50
CA GLU A 32 -14.68 -5.37 0.46
C GLU A 32 -15.18 -4.16 -0.36
N ALA A 33 -16.48 -3.83 -0.30
CA ALA A 33 -17.06 -2.69 -1.00
C ALA A 33 -16.74 -1.30 -0.38
N TYR A 34 -16.02 -1.23 0.75
CA TYR A 34 -15.65 0.05 1.35
C TYR A 34 -14.44 0.66 0.65
N VAL A 35 -14.71 1.60 -0.25
CA VAL A 35 -13.67 2.36 -0.96
C VAL A 35 -13.27 3.58 -0.13
N THR A 36 -11.98 3.66 0.19
CA THR A 36 -11.35 4.82 0.81
C THR A 36 -10.87 5.82 -0.25
N PRO A 37 -10.68 7.09 0.11
CA PRO A 37 -9.99 8.05 -0.77
C PRO A 37 -8.59 7.60 -1.20
N LEU A 38 -7.93 6.67 -0.47
CA LEU A 38 -6.63 6.11 -0.81
C LEU A 38 -6.70 5.09 -1.96
N ASP A 39 -7.87 4.49 -2.20
CA ASP A 39 -8.08 3.51 -3.28
C ASP A 39 -8.22 4.19 -4.65
N ASN A 40 -8.35 5.51 -4.68
CA ASN A 40 -8.30 6.29 -5.92
C ASN A 40 -6.84 6.63 -6.27
N ASP A 41 -6.30 5.95 -7.29
CA ASP A 41 -4.93 6.10 -7.82
C ASP A 41 -4.53 7.53 -8.23
N LEU A 42 -5.48 8.47 -8.32
CA LEU A 42 -5.23 9.82 -8.80
C LEU A 42 -4.54 10.73 -7.78
N ILE A 43 -4.65 10.48 -6.47
CA ILE A 43 -4.44 11.55 -5.49
C ILE A 43 -3.44 11.22 -4.38
N THR A 44 -3.29 9.95 -3.94
CA THR A 44 -2.55 9.71 -2.69
C THR A 44 -1.65 8.48 -2.74
N ASP A 45 -0.34 8.73 -2.86
CA ASP A 45 0.67 7.70 -2.68
C ASP A 45 0.90 7.46 -1.17
N VAL A 46 0.49 6.29 -0.67
CA VAL A 46 0.62 5.91 0.74
C VAL A 46 2.04 6.01 1.28
N PHE A 47 3.06 5.78 0.45
CA PHE A 47 4.45 5.84 0.88
C PHE A 47 4.94 7.28 1.04
N ILE A 48 4.44 8.20 0.20
CA ILE A 48 4.69 9.63 0.36
C ILE A 48 4.07 10.10 1.68
N PHE A 49 2.80 9.74 1.92
CA PHE A 49 2.09 10.12 3.14
C PHE A 49 2.76 9.58 4.40
N TYR A 50 3.18 8.30 4.37
CA TYR A 50 3.94 7.69 5.46
C TYR A 50 5.21 8.49 5.75
N LYS A 51 6.01 8.81 4.74
CA LYS A 51 7.28 9.54 4.93
C LYS A 51 7.07 10.95 5.47
N GLU A 52 6.12 11.69 4.91
CA GLU A 52 5.79 13.04 5.38
C GLU A 52 5.31 13.02 6.83
N THR A 53 4.43 12.09 7.18
CA THR A 53 3.93 11.93 8.56
C THR A 53 5.07 11.53 9.51
N PHE A 54 5.94 10.63 9.07
CA PHE A 54 7.10 10.17 9.84
C PHE A 54 8.11 11.29 10.11
N GLU A 55 8.41 12.11 9.10
CA GLU A 55 9.29 13.28 9.22
C GLU A 55 8.64 14.39 10.04
N ALA A 56 7.33 14.62 9.89
CA ALA A 56 6.58 15.58 10.68
C ALA A 56 6.57 15.20 12.16
N LEU A 57 6.32 13.92 12.49
CA LEU A 57 6.37 13.42 13.86
C LEU A 57 7.75 13.65 14.49
N LYS A 58 8.83 13.33 13.75
CA LYS A 58 10.20 13.56 14.22
C LYS A 58 10.48 15.05 14.51
N ARG A 59 9.96 15.93 13.67
CA ARG A 59 10.13 17.39 13.78
C ARG A 59 9.31 17.99 14.93
N ASP A 60 8.09 17.50 15.12
CA ASP A 60 7.12 18.07 16.08
C ASP A 60 7.30 17.53 17.50
N ASP A 61 7.62 16.24 17.65
CA ASP A 61 7.94 15.65 18.95
C ASP A 61 9.02 14.56 18.80
N GLU A 62 10.27 15.01 18.94
CA GLU A 62 11.42 14.13 18.88
C GLU A 62 11.39 13.04 19.98
N ARG A 63 10.86 13.34 21.17
CA ARG A 63 10.84 12.36 22.27
C ARG A 63 9.85 11.24 21.99
N LEU A 64 8.65 11.60 21.54
CA LEU A 64 7.63 10.63 21.13
C LEU A 64 8.12 9.81 19.94
N PHE A 65 8.74 10.46 18.95
CA PHE A 65 9.34 9.77 17.81
C PHE A 65 10.35 8.71 18.26
N HIS A 66 11.34 9.07 19.09
CA HIS A 66 12.33 8.13 19.60
C HIS A 66 11.70 6.99 20.43
N SER A 67 10.63 7.28 21.18
CA SER A 67 9.90 6.25 21.94
C SER A 67 9.12 5.29 21.04
N MET A 68 8.67 5.72 19.86
CA MET A 68 7.88 4.92 18.92
C MET A 68 8.77 4.18 17.91
N THR A 69 9.95 4.72 17.62
CA THR A 69 10.92 4.08 16.72
C THR A 69 11.78 3.06 17.46
N LEU A 70 12.15 2.00 16.75
CA LEU A 70 12.77 0.80 17.33
C LEU A 70 14.26 1.02 17.55
N SER A 71 14.76 0.63 18.74
CA SER A 71 16.21 0.62 19.07
C SER A 71 16.93 -0.65 18.58
N ASP A 72 16.18 -1.62 18.06
CA ASP A 72 16.70 -2.89 17.58
C ASP A 72 17.33 -2.72 16.18
N PRO A 73 18.54 -3.23 15.95
CA PRO A 73 19.29 -3.01 14.71
C PRO A 73 18.64 -3.64 13.47
N GLU A 74 17.96 -4.79 13.60
CA GLU A 74 17.28 -5.44 12.48
C GLU A 74 16.06 -4.61 12.07
N LYS A 75 15.28 -4.17 13.05
CA LYS A 75 14.11 -3.31 12.85
C LYS A 75 14.49 -1.94 12.29
N HIS A 76 15.62 -1.39 12.71
CA HIS A 76 16.18 -0.17 12.13
C HIS A 76 16.53 -0.36 10.65
N ALA A 77 17.15 -1.48 10.27
CA ALA A 77 17.46 -1.79 8.87
C ALA A 77 16.20 -1.88 8.00
N ILE A 78 15.13 -2.49 8.51
CA ILE A 78 13.83 -2.55 7.84
C ILE A 78 13.25 -1.15 7.68
N GLN A 79 13.28 -0.33 8.73
CA GLN A 79 12.81 1.07 8.67
C GLN A 79 13.57 1.88 7.62
N GLU A 80 14.90 1.78 7.56
CA GLU A 80 15.74 2.40 6.54
C GLU A 80 15.37 1.94 5.13
N SER A 81 15.14 0.64 4.93
CA SER A 81 14.71 0.10 3.64
C SER A 81 13.35 0.67 3.20
N MET A 82 12.41 0.82 4.14
CA MET A 82 11.09 1.41 3.88
C MET A 82 11.22 2.89 3.50
N LEU A 83 12.06 3.65 4.22
CA LEU A 83 12.32 5.06 3.89
C LEU A 83 12.93 5.23 2.49
N ARG A 84 13.79 4.31 2.05
CA ARG A 84 14.31 4.31 0.66
C ARG A 84 13.21 4.12 -0.38
N ILE A 85 12.26 3.20 -0.13
CA ILE A 85 11.11 2.99 -1.03
C ILE A 85 10.26 4.27 -1.11
N CYS A 86 10.03 4.92 0.03
CA CYS A 86 9.28 6.17 0.08
C CYS A 86 9.96 7.29 -0.71
N GLU A 87 11.28 7.42 -0.59
CA GLU A 87 12.06 8.42 -1.34
C GLU A 87 11.99 8.17 -2.85
N GLN A 88 12.09 6.90 -3.28
CA GLN A 88 11.94 6.52 -4.68
C GLN A 88 10.56 6.92 -5.22
N ARG A 89 9.49 6.64 -4.47
CA ARG A 89 8.11 6.98 -4.87
C ARG A 89 7.89 8.49 -4.94
N MET A 90 8.44 9.23 -3.98
CA MET A 90 8.39 10.70 -4.00
C MET A 90 9.14 11.29 -5.20
N SER A 91 10.31 10.74 -5.54
CA SER A 91 11.08 11.14 -6.73
C SER A 91 10.32 10.85 -8.02
N LEU A 92 9.67 9.68 -8.13
CA LEU A 92 8.84 9.33 -9.27
C LEU A 92 7.62 10.26 -9.40
N ALA A 93 6.96 10.61 -8.30
CA ALA A 93 5.86 11.57 -8.29
C ALA A 93 6.31 12.96 -8.76
N LYS A 94 7.44 13.45 -8.24
CA LYS A 94 8.07 14.70 -8.71
C LYS A 94 8.41 14.65 -10.20
N SER A 95 8.96 13.52 -10.67
CA SER A 95 9.27 13.33 -12.10
C SER A 95 8.02 13.40 -12.98
N LYS A 96 6.92 12.74 -12.58
CA LYS A 96 5.64 12.82 -13.29
C LYS A 96 5.07 14.25 -13.30
N GLN A 97 5.20 14.97 -12.20
CA GLN A 97 4.76 16.36 -12.11
C GLN A 97 5.55 17.26 -13.06
N VAL A 98 6.88 17.09 -13.14
CA VAL A 98 7.74 17.83 -14.08
C VAL A 98 7.37 17.53 -15.53
N GLU A 99 7.12 16.26 -15.86
CA GLU A 99 6.65 15.86 -17.20
C GLU A 99 5.32 16.54 -17.58
N GLN A 100 4.35 16.54 -16.67
CA GLN A 100 3.05 17.19 -16.86
C GLN A 100 3.16 18.72 -17.01
N GLN A 101 4.18 19.34 -16.43
CA GLN A 101 4.45 20.79 -16.52
C GLN A 101 5.21 21.18 -17.80
N GLY A 102 5.47 20.23 -18.72
CA GLY A 102 6.19 20.49 -19.97
C GLY A 102 7.70 20.27 -19.88
N GLY A 103 8.18 19.59 -18.83
CA GLY A 103 9.59 19.21 -18.65
C GLY A 103 10.41 20.19 -17.80
N TYR A 104 11.72 19.97 -17.75
CA TYR A 104 12.65 20.82 -17.02
C TYR A 104 12.88 22.15 -17.77
N ALA A 105 12.60 23.28 -17.11
CA ALA A 105 12.89 24.60 -17.66
C ALA A 105 14.38 24.92 -17.52
N PHE A 106 15.11 24.91 -18.64
CA PHE A 106 16.48 25.41 -18.67
C PHE A 106 16.47 26.93 -18.47
N ASP A 107 17.21 27.41 -17.47
CA ASP A 107 17.49 28.83 -17.35
C ASP A 107 18.44 29.23 -18.48
N VAL A 108 17.94 30.03 -19.41
CA VAL A 108 18.69 30.56 -20.56
C VAL A 108 19.85 31.47 -20.14
N ASN A 109 19.86 31.98 -18.91
CA ASN A 109 20.93 32.81 -18.35
C ASN A 109 21.87 32.02 -17.43
N ALA A 110 21.62 30.73 -17.19
CA ALA A 110 22.50 29.93 -16.36
C ALA A 110 23.88 29.81 -17.03
N THR A 111 24.92 30.19 -16.29
CA THR A 111 26.30 30.03 -16.75
C THR A 111 26.60 28.54 -16.83
N VAL A 112 26.73 28.01 -18.04
CA VAL A 112 27.16 26.62 -18.26
C VAL A 112 28.63 26.53 -17.89
N PRO A 113 29.02 25.67 -16.94
CA PRO A 113 30.43 25.49 -16.60
C PRO A 113 31.19 24.95 -17.81
N ASP A 114 32.21 25.68 -18.28
CA ASP A 114 33.07 25.25 -19.40
C ASP A 114 33.93 24.03 -19.06
N THR A 115 34.03 23.68 -17.77
CA THR A 115 34.80 22.53 -17.29
C THR A 115 34.03 21.76 -16.21
N PHE A 116 33.80 20.48 -16.46
CA PHE A 116 33.30 19.52 -15.48
C PHE A 116 34.46 18.75 -14.87
N ASN A 117 34.69 18.92 -13.56
CA ASN A 117 35.71 18.16 -12.85
C ASN A 117 35.10 16.90 -12.20
N PHE A 118 35.22 15.76 -12.89
CA PHE A 118 34.75 14.46 -12.41
C PHE A 118 35.63 13.84 -11.31
N LEU A 119 36.73 14.50 -10.91
CA LEU A 119 37.69 13.97 -9.95
C LEU A 119 37.40 14.37 -8.49
N ALA A 120 36.39 15.18 -8.24
CA ALA A 120 35.95 15.50 -6.87
C ALA A 120 35.06 14.39 -6.28
N LYS A 121 35.55 13.15 -6.25
CA LYS A 121 34.98 12.09 -5.42
C LYS A 121 35.64 12.21 -4.05
N HIS A 122 34.95 12.82 -3.10
CA HIS A 122 35.42 12.90 -1.72
C HIS A 122 35.53 11.47 -1.17
N SER A 123 36.74 11.11 -0.76
CA SER A 123 37.04 9.95 0.09
C SER A 123 36.57 10.20 1.51
#